data_AF-A0A2U2P8W6-F1
#
_entry.id   AF-A0A2U2P8W6-F1
#
_cell.length_a   1.000
_cell.length_b   1.000
_cell.length_c   1.000
_cell.angle_alpha   90.00
_cell.angle_beta   90.00
_cell.angle_gamma   90.00
#
_symmetry.space_group_name_H-M   'P 1'
#
loop_
_entity.id
_entity.type
_entity.pdbx_description
1 polymer ?
#
loop_
_entity_poly.entity_id
_entity_poly.type
_entity_poly.pdbx_seq_one_letter_code
_entity_poly.pdbx_strand_id
1 'polypeptide(L)'
;GSGTAAFANGTGTAASFNWPNAILCDNTGNLYLCDQLNNMVRKITPSGVVSTLAGTTAAGIVNGSGDQVRMNGPFGICQDSQGNIYVGNNTGNVIRKIVVTPAFTISPALPAGLT
;
A
#
# COMPACT_ATOMS: atom_id res chain seq x y z
N GLY A 1 12.60 -10.34 1.72
CA GLY A 1 12.40 -9.79 3.07
C GLY A 1 13.41 -10.39 4.02
N SER A 2 13.72 -9.71 5.12
CA SER A 2 14.70 -10.14 6.12
C SER A 2 14.25 -11.32 7.00
N GLY A 3 12.96 -11.64 7.01
CA GLY A 3 12.37 -12.64 7.92
C GLY A 3 12.02 -12.10 9.30
N THR A 4 12.36 -10.84 9.60
CA THR A 4 12.04 -10.17 10.88
C THR A 4 10.93 -9.14 10.69
N ALA A 5 9.98 -9.12 11.62
CA ALA A 5 8.90 -8.13 11.67
C ALA A 5 9.47 -6.71 11.88
N ALA A 6 9.44 -5.89 10.84
CA ALA A 6 9.87 -4.49 10.81
C ALA A 6 9.36 -3.82 9.52
N PHE A 7 9.72 -2.56 9.24
CA PHE A 7 9.19 -1.79 8.10
C PHE A 7 10.27 -1.25 7.14
N ALA A 8 11.49 -1.77 7.19
CA ALA A 8 12.61 -1.25 6.40
C ALA A 8 12.33 -1.35 4.89
N ASN A 9 12.61 -0.27 4.17
CA ASN A 9 12.76 -0.28 2.72
C ASN A 9 14.16 -0.79 2.36
N GLY A 10 14.32 -1.29 1.13
CA GLY A 10 15.60 -1.85 0.67
C GLY A 10 15.39 -2.93 -0.39
N THR A 11 16.48 -3.57 -0.82
CA THR A 11 16.43 -4.63 -1.84
C THR A 11 16.51 -6.00 -1.20
N GLY A 12 15.63 -6.92 -1.61
CA GLY A 12 15.70 -8.33 -1.21
C GLY A 12 15.60 -8.56 0.30
N THR A 13 16.70 -9.01 0.92
CA THR A 13 16.79 -9.30 2.36
C THR A 13 17.00 -8.06 3.22
N ALA A 14 17.34 -6.90 2.64
CA ALA A 14 17.46 -5.63 3.37
C ALA A 14 16.08 -5.02 3.72
N ALA A 15 15.02 -5.41 3.01
CA ALA A 15 13.65 -4.97 3.30
C ALA A 15 12.98 -5.86 4.35
N SER A 16 12.11 -5.28 5.17
CA SER A 16 11.28 -6.00 6.15
C SER A 16 9.81 -5.61 6.05
N PHE A 17 8.97 -6.53 6.49
CA PHE A 17 7.51 -6.43 6.49
C PHE A 17 7.00 -6.91 7.85
N ASN A 18 5.79 -6.51 8.23
CA ASN A 18 5.12 -6.93 9.45
C ASN A 18 3.67 -7.31 9.14
N TRP A 19 3.43 -8.63 9.14
CA TRP A 19 2.15 -9.22 8.75
C TRP A 19 1.73 -8.84 7.32
N PRO A 20 2.55 -9.19 6.30
CA PRO A 20 2.19 -9.00 4.91
C PRO A 20 0.94 -9.84 4.57
N ASN A 21 -0.06 -9.23 3.96
CA ASN A 21 -1.38 -9.84 3.77
C ASN A 21 -1.71 -10.07 2.28
N ALA A 22 -2.49 -9.19 1.63
CA ALA A 22 -2.76 -9.32 0.20
C ALA A 22 -1.66 -8.70 -0.67
N ILE A 23 -1.53 -9.24 -1.89
CA ILE A 23 -0.60 -8.79 -2.92
C ILE A 23 -1.31 -8.61 -4.26
N LEU A 24 -0.89 -7.62 -5.03
CA LEU A 24 -1.33 -7.31 -6.39
C LEU A 24 -0.11 -7.23 -7.30
N CYS A 25 -0.19 -7.74 -8.52
CA CYS A 25 0.85 -7.56 -9.55
C CYS A 25 0.31 -6.65 -10.66
N ASP A 26 1.07 -5.63 -11.07
CA ASP A 26 0.72 -4.80 -12.23
C ASP A 26 1.24 -5.39 -13.55
N ASN A 27 0.83 -4.80 -14.67
CA ASN A 27 1.22 -5.23 -16.03
C ASN A 27 2.72 -5.08 -16.32
N THR A 28 3.47 -4.37 -15.48
CA THR A 28 4.92 -4.20 -15.59
C THR A 28 5.70 -5.11 -14.63
N GLY A 29 5.00 -5.94 -13.86
CA GLY A 29 5.57 -6.88 -12.90
C GLY A 29 5.91 -6.27 -11.54
N ASN A 30 5.50 -5.04 -11.22
CA ASN A 30 5.62 -4.55 -9.85
C ASN A 30 4.58 -5.24 -8.97
N LEU A 31 4.98 -5.59 -7.75
CA LEU A 31 4.07 -6.08 -6.74
C LEU A 31 3.70 -4.95 -5.77
N TYR A 32 2.45 -4.96 -5.35
CA TYR A 32 1.90 -4.07 -4.35
C TYR A 32 1.40 -4.90 -3.19
N LEU A 33 1.92 -4.64 -2.00
CA LEU A 33 1.72 -5.48 -0.83
C LEU A 33 1.07 -4.69 0.29
N CYS A 34 0.02 -5.23 0.88
CA CYS A 34 -0.54 -4.75 2.14
C CYS A 34 0.33 -5.23 3.30
N ASP A 35 1.05 -4.30 3.92
CA ASP A 35 1.91 -4.54 5.07
C ASP A 35 1.15 -4.14 6.35
N GLN A 36 0.28 -5.06 6.79
CA GLN A 36 -0.90 -4.73 7.59
C GLN A 36 -0.52 -4.09 8.93
N LEU A 37 0.39 -4.70 9.69
CA LEU A 37 0.76 -4.21 11.02
C LEU A 37 1.72 -3.02 10.96
N ASN A 38 2.31 -2.74 9.79
CA ASN A 38 3.07 -1.52 9.56
C ASN A 38 2.19 -0.36 9.07
N ASN A 39 0.89 -0.57 8.81
CA ASN A 39 -0.03 0.45 8.29
C ASN A 39 0.44 1.03 6.94
N MET A 40 1.00 0.18 6.08
CA MET A 40 1.60 0.60 4.80
C MET A 40 1.13 -0.24 3.63
N VAL A 41 1.09 0.38 2.46
CA VAL A 41 1.13 -0.32 1.17
C VAL A 41 2.55 -0.21 0.63
N ARG A 42 3.16 -1.34 0.30
CA ARG A 42 4.54 -1.42 -0.18
C ARG A 42 4.54 -1.67 -1.69
N LYS A 43 5.47 -1.07 -2.42
CA LYS A 43 5.75 -1.37 -3.82
C LYS A 43 7.05 -2.14 -3.92
N ILE A 44 7.05 -3.23 -4.67
CA ILE A 44 8.18 -4.11 -4.90
C ILE A 44 8.40 -4.19 -6.41
N THR A 45 9.58 -3.81 -6.90
CA THR A 45 9.90 -3.92 -8.33
C THR A 45 10.27 -5.35 -8.71
N PRO A 46 10.30 -5.70 -10.02
CA PRO A 46 10.87 -6.97 -10.49
C PRO A 46 12.31 -7.21 -10.05
N SER A 47 13.09 -6.14 -9.84
CA SER A 47 14.45 -6.18 -9.28
C SER A 47 14.50 -6.37 -7.76
N GLY A 48 13.36 -6.55 -7.09
CA GLY A 48 13.26 -6.79 -5.66
C GLY A 48 13.46 -5.55 -4.78
N VAL A 49 13.37 -4.34 -5.35
CA VAL A 49 13.47 -3.09 -4.60
C VAL A 49 12.13 -2.82 -3.92
N VAL A 50 12.14 -2.70 -2.59
CA VAL A 50 10.97 -2.43 -1.76
C VAL A 50 10.96 -0.97 -1.35
N SER A 51 9.84 -0.31 -1.58
CA SER A 51 9.56 1.07 -1.17
C SER A 51 8.17 1.18 -0.53
N THR A 52 7.95 2.22 0.27
CA THR A 52 6.61 2.54 0.77
C THR A 52 5.86 3.32 -0.31
N LEU A 53 4.73 2.79 -0.78
CA LEU A 53 3.86 3.49 -1.71
C LEU A 53 2.96 4.49 -0.97
N ALA A 54 2.39 4.05 0.15
CA ALA A 54 1.47 4.85 0.95
C ALA A 54 1.45 4.38 2.41
N GLY A 55 1.22 5.31 3.33
CA GLY A 55 1.12 5.03 4.76
C GLY A 55 2.41 5.33 5.53
N THR A 56 2.28 5.33 6.85
CA THR A 56 3.37 5.43 7.82
C THR A 56 3.10 4.42 8.94
N THR A 57 4.02 4.26 9.89
CA THR A 57 3.77 3.39 11.06
C THR A 57 2.63 3.90 11.95
N ALA A 58 2.27 5.18 11.84
CA ALA A 58 1.13 5.76 12.54
C ALA A 58 -0.19 5.37 11.85
N ALA A 59 -1.00 4.57 12.54
CA ALA A 59 -2.33 4.18 12.07
C ALA A 59 -3.26 5.39 11.89
N GLY A 60 -4.15 5.33 10.89
CA GLY A 60 -5.18 6.34 10.68
C GLY A 60 -5.84 6.26 9.30
N ILE A 61 -6.75 7.19 9.03
CA ILE A 61 -7.47 7.30 7.75
C ILE A 61 -7.21 8.66 7.07
N VAL A 62 -5.94 9.08 7.10
CA VAL A 62 -5.54 10.39 6.55
C VAL A 62 -5.25 10.24 5.05
N ASN A 63 -5.97 11.03 4.25
CA ASN A 63 -5.77 11.19 2.80
C ASN A 63 -4.71 12.27 2.52
N GLY A 64 -4.12 12.26 1.33
CA GLY A 64 -3.09 13.22 0.93
C GLY A 64 -2.02 12.63 0.00
N SER A 65 -0.81 13.13 0.05
CA SER A 65 0.31 12.61 -0.73
C SER A 65 1.55 12.47 0.16
N GLY A 66 2.46 11.58 -0.21
CA GLY A 66 3.68 11.32 0.55
C GLY A 66 3.42 10.89 2.00
N ASP A 67 4.27 11.38 2.91
CA ASP A 67 4.38 10.90 4.29
C ASP A 67 3.23 11.33 5.22
N GLN A 68 2.31 12.17 4.73
CA GLN A 68 1.12 12.57 5.51
C GLN A 68 0.02 11.51 5.48
N VAL A 69 0.12 10.56 4.55
CA VAL A 69 -0.86 9.49 4.41
C VAL A 69 -0.76 8.54 5.59
N ARG A 70 -1.89 8.27 6.23
CA ARG A 70 -2.01 7.22 7.25
C ARG A 70 -2.99 6.18 6.76
N MET A 71 -2.60 4.90 6.85
CA MET A 71 -3.49 3.77 6.63
C MET A 71 -3.80 3.11 7.98
N ASN A 72 -4.81 2.26 8.04
CA ASN A 72 -5.16 1.57 9.27
C ASN A 72 -5.44 0.10 8.97
N GLY A 73 -4.39 -0.72 9.09
CA GLY A 73 -4.45 -2.14 8.75
C GLY A 73 -4.89 -2.42 7.30
N PRO A 74 -4.13 -1.99 6.27
CA PRO A 74 -4.43 -2.38 4.90
C PRO A 74 -4.43 -3.90 4.77
N PHE A 75 -5.44 -4.47 4.11
CA PHE A 75 -5.67 -5.91 4.08
C PHE A 75 -5.92 -6.43 2.67
N GLY A 76 -7.01 -5.99 2.02
CA GLY A 76 -7.35 -6.36 0.64
C GLY A 76 -6.82 -5.35 -0.36
N ILE A 77 -6.44 -5.79 -1.56
CA ILE A 77 -5.90 -4.92 -2.62
C ILE A 77 -6.33 -5.39 -4.02
N CYS A 78 -6.70 -4.46 -4.90
CA CYS A 78 -6.97 -4.71 -6.32
C CYS A 78 -6.63 -3.48 -7.18
N GLN A 79 -6.67 -3.63 -8.51
CA GLN A 79 -6.37 -2.55 -9.46
C GLN A 79 -7.51 -2.37 -10.47
N ASP A 80 -7.75 -1.14 -10.91
CA ASP A 80 -8.58 -0.89 -12.11
C ASP A 80 -7.76 -0.92 -13.40
N SER A 81 -8.43 -0.84 -14.55
CA SER A 81 -7.79 -0.84 -15.87
C SER A 81 -6.92 0.38 -16.15
N GLN A 82 -7.04 1.44 -15.34
CA GLN A 82 -6.21 2.66 -15.42
C GLN A 82 -4.96 2.56 -14.55
N GLY A 83 -4.81 1.47 -13.80
CA GLY A 83 -3.67 1.25 -12.92
C GLY A 83 -3.86 1.80 -11.50
N ASN A 84 -5.04 2.34 -11.15
CA ASN A 84 -5.30 2.80 -9.79
C ASN A 84 -5.49 1.61 -8.86
N ILE A 85 -4.95 1.73 -7.65
CA ILE A 85 -5.00 0.66 -6.65
C ILE A 85 -6.10 0.97 -5.63
N TYR A 86 -6.90 -0.03 -5.29
CA TYR A 86 -7.93 0.05 -4.25
C TYR A 86 -7.53 -0.85 -3.10
N VAL A 87 -7.59 -0.32 -1.88
CA VAL A 87 -7.12 -0.98 -0.66
C VAL A 87 -8.23 -0.98 0.39
N GLY A 88 -8.58 -2.15 0.90
CA GLY A 88 -9.46 -2.28 2.06
C GLY A 88 -8.67 -2.11 3.35
N ASN A 89 -9.05 -1.14 4.18
CA ASN A 89 -8.47 -0.94 5.51
C ASN A 89 -9.33 -1.65 6.56
N ASN A 90 -8.80 -2.74 7.12
CA ASN A 90 -9.52 -3.62 8.05
C ASN A 90 -9.96 -2.86 9.31
N THR A 91 -9.06 -2.13 9.96
CA THR A 91 -9.39 -1.41 11.21
C THR A 91 -10.02 -0.05 10.95
N GLY A 92 -9.84 0.50 9.74
CA GLY A 92 -10.45 1.76 9.33
C GLY A 92 -11.88 1.63 8.80
N ASN A 93 -12.34 0.40 8.49
CA ASN A 93 -13.63 0.10 7.86
C ASN A 93 -13.90 0.94 6.60
N VAL A 94 -12.87 1.19 5.79
CA VAL A 94 -12.97 1.99 4.57
C VAL A 94 -12.20 1.32 3.43
N ILE A 95 -12.69 1.52 2.21
CA ILE A 95 -11.92 1.27 0.99
C ILE A 95 -11.26 2.58 0.56
N ARG A 96 -9.99 2.53 0.16
CA ARG A 96 -9.21 3.69 -0.26
C ARG A 96 -8.61 3.48 -1.64
N LYS A 97 -8.68 4.52 -2.48
CA LYS A 97 -8.05 4.57 -3.79
C LYS A 97 -6.67 5.24 -3.70
N ILE A 98 -5.66 4.63 -4.33
CA ILE A 98 -4.31 5.16 -4.54
C ILE A 98 -4.13 5.33 -6.05
N VAL A 99 -3.95 6.57 -6.50
CA VAL A 99 -3.68 6.87 -7.90
C VAL A 99 -2.18 6.71 -8.17
N VAL A 100 -1.83 5.73 -9.00
CA VAL A 100 -0.44 5.41 -9.34
C VAL A 100 -0.06 6.10 -10.65
N THR A 101 0.17 7.40 -10.58
CA THR A 101 0.80 8.20 -11.66
C THR A 101 2.29 8.43 -11.35
N PRO A 102 3.13 8.89 -12.31
CA PRO A 102 4.56 9.17 -12.06
C PRO A 102 4.84 10.07 -10.85
N ALA A 103 3.85 10.86 -10.41
CA ALA A 103 3.74 11.40 -9.06
C ALA A 103 2.39 10.93 -8.48
N PHE A 104 2.39 10.27 -7.32
CA PHE A 104 1.17 9.71 -6.72
C PHE A 104 0.43 10.77 -5.88
N THR A 105 -0.89 10.83 -6.02
CA THR A 105 -1.77 11.58 -5.12
C THR A 105 -2.85 10.65 -4.59
N ILE A 106 -3.23 10.80 -3.31
CA ILE A 106 -4.42 10.14 -2.76
C ILE A 106 -5.56 11.15 -2.81
N SER A 107 -6.38 11.02 -3.84
CA SER A 107 -7.59 11.80 -4.09
C SER A 107 -8.81 11.17 -3.39
N PRO A 108 -9.80 11.96 -2.89
CA PRO A 108 -10.94 11.42 -2.15
C PRO A 108 -12.13 10.98 -3.03
N ALA A 109 -13.02 10.23 -2.35
CA ALA A 109 -14.32 9.65 -2.70
C ALA A 109 -14.36 8.57 -3.79
N LEU A 110 -14.64 7.34 -3.35
CA LEU A 110 -15.09 6.26 -4.23
C LEU A 110 -16.48 6.59 -4.82
N PRO A 111 -16.83 6.02 -5.98
CA PRO A 111 -18.20 6.09 -6.49
C PRO A 111 -19.23 5.63 -5.45
N ALA A 112 -20.45 6.17 -5.53
CA ALA A 112 -21.56 5.75 -4.68
C ALA A 112 -21.76 4.22 -4.78
N GLY A 113 -21.91 3.56 -3.62
CA GLY A 113 -22.00 2.10 -3.51
C GLY A 113 -20.73 1.37 -3.04
N LEU A 114 -19.63 2.11 -2.82
CA LEU A 114 -18.39 1.61 -2.22
C LEU A 114 -18.01 2.34 -0.91
N THR A 115 -19.01 2.89 -0.22
CA THR A 115 -18.86 3.56 1.09
C THR A 115 -18.85 2.59 2.24
#